data_AF-A0A7V2SAX6-F1
#
_entry.id   AF-A0A7V2SAX6-F1
#
_cell.length_a   1.000
_cell.length_b   1.000
_cell.length_c   1.000
_cell.angle_alpha   90.00
_cell.angle_beta   90.00
_cell.angle_gamma   90.00
#
_symmetry.space_group_name_H-M   'P 1'
#
loop_
_entity.id
_entity.type
_entity.pdbx_description
1 polymer ?
#
loop_
_entity_poly.entity_id
_entity_poly.type
_entity_poly.pdbx_seq_one_letter_code
_entity_poly.pdbx_strand_id
1 'polypeptide(L)'
;MAWFNKNESTEKIGLVLTGGGAKAAYQVGVIKGILEIIPNDGKNPFQVIAGASAGAINSTFMAAHANRPRIGIRRLEQAWSTLHVSRIYHVGWPGLIKNTFRWIGQFLRSSGAKRKPLSLFMNEPLREFLNGV
;
A
#
# COMPACT_ATOMS: atom_id res chain seq x y z
N MET A 1 -19.45 43.60 22.28
CA MET A 1 -19.01 42.34 22.91
C MET A 1 -19.16 41.18 21.91
N ALA A 2 -18.18 40.97 21.04
CA ALA A 2 -18.18 39.83 20.10
C ALA A 2 -16.77 39.62 19.53
N TRP A 3 -15.84 39.05 20.30
CA TRP A 3 -14.44 38.90 19.84
C TRP A 3 -13.72 37.62 20.32
N PHE A 4 -14.45 36.51 20.50
CA PHE A 4 -13.82 35.19 20.64
C PHE A 4 -14.61 34.12 19.90
N ASN A 5 -14.76 34.27 18.58
CA ASN A 5 -15.09 33.11 17.76
C ASN A 5 -13.77 32.36 17.50
N LYS A 6 -13.40 31.47 18.42
CA LYS A 6 -12.32 30.52 18.19
C LYS A 6 -12.80 29.66 17.03
N ASN A 7 -12.26 29.90 15.83
CA ASN A 7 -12.41 28.96 14.72
C ASN A 7 -11.85 27.63 15.22
N GLU A 8 -12.73 26.74 15.68
CA GLU A 8 -12.39 25.34 15.92
C GLU A 8 -12.06 24.75 14.55
N SER A 9 -10.81 24.91 14.12
CA SER A 9 -10.26 24.08 13.08
C SER A 9 -10.35 22.66 13.60
N THR A 10 -11.32 21.89 13.12
CA THR A 10 -11.40 20.46 13.39
C THR A 10 -10.04 19.86 13.02
N GLU A 11 -9.26 19.44 14.02
CA GLU A 11 -7.93 18.86 13.78
C GLU A 11 -8.09 17.68 12.82
N LYS A 12 -7.32 17.71 11.71
CA LYS A 12 -7.31 16.63 10.73
C LYS A 12 -6.28 15.61 11.17
N ILE A 13 -6.70 14.36 11.33
CA ILE A 13 -5.84 13.25 11.71
C ILE A 13 -5.44 12.49 10.43
N GLY A 14 -4.15 12.23 10.29
CA GLY A 14 -3.57 11.46 9.20
C GLY A 14 -3.22 10.03 9.60
N LEU A 15 -3.54 9.06 8.74
CA LEU A 15 -3.08 7.67 8.82
C LEU A 15 -2.00 7.43 7.76
N VAL A 16 -0.78 7.13 8.20
CA VAL A 16 0.37 6.87 7.32
C VAL A 16 0.81 5.41 7.46
N LEU A 17 0.69 4.64 6.38
CA LEU A 17 0.97 3.20 6.35
C LEU A 17 2.23 2.90 5.53
N THR A 18 3.30 2.55 6.23
CA THR A 18 4.57 2.22 5.60
C THR A 18 4.52 0.90 4.83
N GLY A 19 5.43 0.70 3.89
CA GLY A 19 5.62 -0.60 3.25
C GLY A 19 6.16 -1.64 4.22
N GLY A 20 5.72 -2.89 4.10
CA GLY A 20 6.16 -3.96 5.00
C GLY A 20 5.88 -5.39 4.54
N GLY A 21 5.43 -5.60 3.30
CA GLY A 21 5.01 -6.91 2.80
C GLY A 21 3.96 -7.56 3.71
N ALA A 22 4.20 -8.81 4.13
CA ALA A 22 3.32 -9.52 5.06
C ALA A 22 3.15 -8.80 6.41
N LYS A 23 4.11 -7.99 6.86
CA LYS A 23 4.01 -7.22 8.11
C LYS A 23 2.93 -6.13 8.04
N ALA A 24 2.41 -5.80 6.86
CA ALA A 24 1.26 -4.91 6.74
C ALA A 24 -0.01 -5.48 7.38
N ALA A 25 -0.08 -6.80 7.65
CA ALA A 25 -1.15 -7.39 8.48
C ALA A 25 -1.17 -6.82 9.91
N TYR A 26 -0.01 -6.49 10.50
CA TYR A 26 0.03 -5.86 11.82
C TYR A 26 -0.63 -4.48 11.82
N GLN A 27 -0.49 -3.72 10.73
CA GLN A 27 -1.14 -2.40 10.60
C GLN A 27 -2.66 -2.54 10.66
N VAL A 28 -3.22 -3.60 10.08
CA VAL A 28 -4.66 -3.90 10.11
C VAL A 28 -5.12 -4.16 11.55
N GLY A 29 -4.37 -4.95 12.32
CA GLY A 29 -4.65 -5.17 13.74
C GLY A 29 -4.60 -3.87 14.56
N VAL A 30 -3.60 -3.02 14.34
CA VAL A 30 -3.48 -1.72 15.01
C VAL A 30 -4.67 -0.82 14.70
N ILE A 31 -5.04 -0.68 13.42
CA ILE A 31 -6.19 0.14 13.02
C ILE A 31 -7.49 -0.42 13.61
N LYS A 32 -7.65 -1.75 13.65
CA LYS A 32 -8.80 -2.41 14.27
C LYS A 32 -8.91 -2.03 15.75
N GLY A 33 -7.81 -2.17 16.50
CA GLY A 33 -7.78 -1.79 17.92
C GLY A 33 -8.08 -0.31 18.15
N ILE A 34 -7.54 0.59 17.32
CA ILE A 34 -7.87 2.03 17.40
C ILE A 34 -9.36 2.24 17.18
N LEU A 35 -9.94 1.65 16.14
CA LEU A 35 -11.35 1.79 15.84
C LEU A 35 -12.21 1.22 16.98
N GLU A 36 -11.83 0.13 17.63
CA GLU A 36 -12.54 -0.44 18.78
C GLU A 36 -12.58 0.48 20.00
N ILE A 37 -11.51 1.25 20.25
CA ILE A 37 -11.39 2.15 21.41
C ILE A 37 -12.16 3.46 21.23
N ILE A 38 -12.15 4.04 20.02
CA ILE A 38 -12.78 5.35 19.78
C ILE A 38 -14.32 5.25 19.74
N PRO A 39 -15.05 6.34 20.05
CA PRO A 39 -16.50 6.38 19.90
C PRO A 39 -16.97 6.00 18.50
N ASN A 40 -18.14 5.35 18.41
CA ASN A 40 -18.73 4.98 17.13
C ASN A 40 -19.75 6.03 16.69
N ASP A 41 -19.28 7.17 16.20
CA ASP A 41 -20.10 8.25 15.63
C ASP A 41 -20.33 8.07 14.11
N GLY A 42 -19.89 6.94 13.55
CA GLY A 42 -19.98 6.63 12.12
C GLY A 42 -18.97 7.38 11.25
N LYS A 43 -18.15 8.27 11.81
CA LYS A 43 -17.16 9.05 11.05
C LYS A 43 -15.84 8.29 10.95
N ASN A 44 -15.10 8.57 9.88
CA ASN A 44 -13.72 8.13 9.79
C ASN A 44 -12.82 9.05 10.61
N PRO A 45 -12.11 8.51 11.62
CA PRO A 45 -11.15 9.32 12.37
C PRO A 45 -9.98 9.77 11.50
N PHE A 46 -9.70 9.14 10.36
CA PHE A 46 -8.57 9.44 9.48
C PHE A 46 -9.04 10.20 8.23
N GLN A 47 -8.89 11.52 8.23
CA GLN A 47 -9.27 12.37 7.08
C GLN A 47 -8.22 12.38 5.97
N VAL A 48 -6.97 12.06 6.32
CA VAL A 48 -5.87 11.90 5.36
C VAL A 48 -5.34 10.49 5.50
N ILE A 49 -5.25 9.75 4.40
CA ILE A 49 -4.73 8.39 4.40
C ILE A 49 -3.65 8.28 3.32
N ALA A 50 -2.45 7.89 3.72
CA ALA A 50 -1.33 7.68 2.82
C ALA A 50 -0.72 6.30 3.07
N GLY A 51 -0.22 5.65 2.01
CA GLY A 51 0.46 4.38 2.16
C GLY A 51 1.39 4.06 0.99
N ALA A 52 2.38 3.21 1.25
CA ALA A 52 3.36 2.77 0.25
C ALA A 52 3.48 1.24 0.18
N SER A 53 3.62 0.68 -1.02
CA SER A 53 3.75 -0.77 -1.25
C SER A 53 2.59 -1.57 -0.59
N ALA A 54 2.87 -2.55 0.27
CA ALA A 54 1.82 -3.26 1.02
C ALA A 54 0.96 -2.33 1.90
N GLY A 55 1.53 -1.24 2.42
CA GLY A 55 0.77 -0.20 3.14
C GLY A 55 -0.16 0.59 2.22
N ALA A 56 0.16 0.69 0.92
CA ALA A 56 -0.71 1.32 -0.07
C ALA A 56 -2.01 0.53 -0.27
N ILE A 57 -1.92 -0.81 -0.24
CA ILE A 57 -3.10 -1.69 -0.29
C ILE A 57 -4.03 -1.39 0.88
N ASN A 58 -3.48 -1.37 2.10
CA ASN A 58 -4.24 -1.05 3.31
C ASN A 58 -4.84 0.37 3.26
N SER A 59 -4.06 1.38 2.84
CA SER A 59 -4.54 2.75 2.76
C SER A 59 -5.65 2.93 1.74
N THR A 60 -5.51 2.33 0.55
CA THR A 60 -6.53 2.40 -0.49
C THR A 60 -7.80 1.69 -0.05
N PHE A 61 -7.68 0.54 0.63
CA PHE A 61 -8.84 -0.17 1.14
C PHE A 61 -9.60 0.63 2.20
N MET A 62 -8.87 1.26 3.14
CA MET A 62 -9.46 2.12 4.17
C MET A 62 -10.10 3.37 3.56
N ALA A 63 -9.46 4.00 2.58
CA ALA A 63 -10.01 5.15 1.86
C ALA A 63 -11.29 4.78 1.09
N ALA A 64 -11.32 3.63 0.43
CA ALA A 64 -12.51 3.14 -0.28
C ALA A 64 -13.70 2.88 0.68
N HIS A 65 -13.42 2.61 1.95
CA HIS A 65 -14.42 2.42 3.00
C HIS A 65 -14.48 3.60 3.99
N ALA A 66 -14.05 4.80 3.59
CA ALA A 66 -14.00 5.97 4.47
C ALA A 66 -15.37 6.36 5.03
N ASN A 67 -16.48 6.00 4.39
CA ASN A 67 -17.82 6.20 4.93
C ASN A 67 -18.20 5.21 6.04
N ARG A 68 -17.54 4.05 6.11
CA ARG A 68 -17.83 2.96 7.06
C ARG A 68 -16.52 2.27 7.48
N PRO A 69 -15.62 2.98 8.20
CA PRO A 69 -14.26 2.51 8.48
C PRO A 69 -14.23 1.19 9.27
N ARG A 70 -15.18 0.97 10.19
CA ARG A 70 -15.32 -0.27 10.97
C ARG A 70 -15.71 -1.47 10.12
N ILE A 71 -16.48 -1.27 9.05
CA ILE A 71 -16.75 -2.34 8.07
C ILE A 71 -15.51 -2.57 7.21
N GLY A 72 -14.88 -1.48 6.75
CA GLY A 72 -13.63 -1.52 6.00
C GLY A 72 -12.57 -2.35 6.72
N ILE A 73 -12.29 -2.06 8.00
CA ILE A 73 -11.23 -2.76 8.73
C ILE A 73 -11.53 -4.24 8.95
N ARG A 74 -12.79 -4.63 9.19
CA ARG A 74 -13.18 -6.04 9.34
C ARG A 74 -13.01 -6.81 8.03
N ARG A 75 -13.37 -6.20 6.90
CA ARG A 75 -13.15 -6.79 5.58
C ARG A 75 -11.67 -6.88 5.24
N LEU A 76 -10.90 -5.86 5.62
CA LEU A 76 -9.45 -5.86 5.43
C LEU A 76 -8.79 -6.95 6.29
N GLU A 77 -9.19 -7.10 7.55
CA GLU A 77 -8.78 -8.20 8.42
C GLU A 77 -9.10 -9.56 7.80
N GLN A 78 -10.32 -9.75 7.28
CA GLN A 78 -10.71 -10.98 6.59
C GLN A 78 -9.86 -11.23 5.34
N ALA A 79 -9.60 -10.19 4.53
CA ALA A 79 -8.73 -10.29 3.36
C ALA A 79 -7.32 -10.74 3.76
N TRP A 80 -6.76 -10.17 4.83
CA TRP A 80 -5.45 -10.57 5.32
C TRP A 80 -5.42 -11.95 5.99
N SER A 81 -6.48 -12.35 6.69
CA SER A 81 -6.55 -13.67 7.35
C SER A 81 -6.82 -14.81 6.38
N THR A 82 -7.42 -14.51 5.22
CA THR A 82 -7.66 -15.48 4.15
C THR A 82 -6.50 -15.60 3.15
N LEU A 83 -5.43 -14.81 3.32
CA LEU A 83 -4.16 -15.00 2.62
C LEU A 83 -3.43 -16.25 3.14
N HIS A 84 -4.00 -17.42 2.86
CA HIS A 84 -3.31 -18.70 3.01
C HIS A 84 -2.54 -19.00 1.74
N VAL A 85 -1.24 -19.30 1.90
CA VAL A 85 -0.34 -19.76 0.82
C VAL A 85 -1.00 -20.89 0.00
N SER A 86 -1.80 -21.75 0.62
CA SER A 86 -2.52 -22.86 -0.03
C SER A 86 -3.80 -22.51 -0.81
N ARG A 87 -4.43 -21.35 -0.59
CA ARG A 87 -5.62 -20.89 -1.37
C ARG A 87 -5.26 -19.99 -2.55
N ILE A 88 -3.97 -19.71 -2.74
CA ILE A 88 -3.45 -18.77 -3.75
C ILE A 88 -2.73 -19.52 -4.89
N TYR A 89 -2.53 -20.83 -4.80
CA TYR A 89 -1.89 -21.60 -5.87
C TYR A 89 -2.84 -21.92 -7.03
N HIS A 90 -2.96 -20.95 -7.93
CA HIS A 90 -2.52 -21.16 -9.32
C HIS A 90 -1.76 -19.88 -9.74
N VAL A 91 -0.50 -20.08 -10.16
CA VAL A 91 0.43 -19.14 -10.82
C VAL A 91 0.91 -17.86 -10.07
N GLY A 92 2.19 -17.86 -9.67
CA GLY A 92 3.11 -16.75 -10.00
C GLY A 92 3.47 -15.66 -8.97
N TRP A 93 3.02 -15.71 -7.71
CA TRP A 93 3.22 -14.59 -6.77
C TRP A 93 4.66 -14.33 -6.27
N PRO A 94 5.57 -15.30 -6.08
CA PRO A 94 6.95 -14.98 -5.72
C PRO A 94 7.64 -14.13 -6.80
N GLY A 95 7.31 -14.38 -8.06
CA GLY A 95 7.77 -13.58 -9.20
C GLY A 95 7.12 -12.21 -9.26
N LEU A 96 5.82 -12.11 -9.00
CA LEU A 96 5.09 -10.83 -9.02
C LEU A 96 5.54 -9.90 -7.89
N ILE A 97 5.60 -10.42 -6.67
CA ILE A 97 6.05 -9.68 -5.48
C ILE A 97 7.52 -9.29 -5.65
N LYS A 98 8.40 -10.21 -6.07
CA LYS A 98 9.81 -9.90 -6.36
C LYS A 98 9.95 -8.83 -7.45
N ASN A 99 9.12 -8.87 -8.49
CA ASN A 99 9.14 -7.87 -9.56
C ASN A 99 8.60 -6.51 -9.11
N THR A 100 7.53 -6.47 -8.31
CA THR A 100 6.98 -5.24 -7.74
C THR A 100 7.95 -4.61 -6.74
N PHE A 101 8.57 -5.39 -5.85
CA PHE A 101 9.61 -4.90 -4.94
C PHE A 101 10.88 -4.45 -5.69
N ARG A 102 11.26 -5.11 -6.78
CA ARG A 102 12.39 -4.71 -7.63
C ARG A 102 12.11 -3.39 -8.38
N TRP A 103 10.89 -3.19 -8.86
CA TRP A 103 10.43 -1.92 -9.45
C TRP A 103 10.39 -0.78 -8.43
N ILE A 104 9.86 -1.04 -7.23
CA ILE A 104 9.84 -0.06 -6.13
C ILE A 104 11.28 0.29 -5.68
N GLY A 105 12.19 -0.69 -5.62
CA GLY A 105 13.60 -0.46 -5.32
C GLY A 105 14.32 0.38 -6.38
N GLN A 106 13.90 0.32 -7.65
CA GLN A 106 14.39 1.22 -8.70
C GLN A 106 13.81 2.63 -8.57
N PHE A 107 12.55 2.77 -8.17
CA PHE A 107 11.90 4.07 -7.94
C PHE A 107 12.44 4.81 -6.70
N LEU A 108 12.85 4.08 -5.66
CA LEU A 108 13.44 4.64 -4.44
C LEU A 108 14.93 4.98 -4.57
N ARG A 109 15.61 4.57 -5.66
CA ARG A 109 16.97 5.03 -5.97
C ARG A 109 16.90 6.42 -6.59
N SER A 110 17.25 7.41 -5.78
CA SER A 110 17.42 8.84 -6.09
C SER A 110 17.88 9.15 -7.53
N SER A 111 17.27 10.19 -8.10
CA SER A 111 17.46 10.84 -9.40
C SER A 111 18.87 11.41 -9.66
N GLY A 112 19.94 10.69 -9.31
CA GLY A 112 21.33 11.18 -9.42
C GLY A 112 22.41 10.15 -9.77
N ALA A 113 22.09 8.86 -9.92
CA ALA A 113 23.06 7.86 -10.37
C ALA A 113 23.09 7.78 -11.91
N LYS A 114 24.27 8.02 -12.51
CA LYS A 114 24.53 8.04 -13.96
C LYS A 114 23.74 6.95 -14.70
N ARG A 115 22.83 7.36 -15.59
CA ARG A 115 22.07 6.49 -16.48
C ARG A 115 23.05 5.74 -17.40
N LYS A 116 23.40 4.50 -17.05
CA LYS A 116 23.90 3.54 -18.04
C LYS A 116 22.68 2.93 -18.75
N PRO A 117 22.62 2.89 -20.09
CA PRO A 117 21.56 2.19 -20.79
C PRO A 117 21.67 0.71 -20.45
N LEU A 118 20.64 0.16 -19.79
CA LEU A 118 20.52 -1.27 -19.55
C LEU A 118 19.31 -1.76 -20.35
N SER A 119 19.59 -2.48 -21.43
CA SER A 119 18.60 -3.25 -22.17
C SER A 119 17.98 -4.29 -21.25
N LEU A 120 16.65 -4.39 -21.27
CA LEU A 120 15.88 -5.29 -20.40
C LEU A 120 15.91 -6.74 -20.89
N PHE A 121 16.22 -6.96 -22.16
CA PHE A 121 16.40 -8.26 -22.77
C PHE A 121 17.77 -8.27 -23.46
N MET A 122 18.48 -9.39 -23.33
CA MET A 122 19.71 -9.62 -24.08
C MET A 122 19.31 -10.14 -25.45
N ASN A 123 19.61 -9.33 -26.47
CA ASN A 123 19.23 -9.60 -27.85
C ASN A 123 20.34 -10.37 -28.60
N GLU A 124 21.41 -10.78 -27.89
CA GLU A 124 22.54 -11.54 -28.43
C GLU A 124 22.10 -12.69 -29.35
N PRO A 125 21.16 -13.56 -28.94
CA PRO A 125 20.77 -14.70 -29.77
C PRO A 125 20.00 -14.28 -31.03
N LEU A 126 19.24 -13.19 -30.96
CA LEU A 126 18.48 -12.63 -32.09
C LEU A 126 19.42 -11.94 -33.10
N ARG A 127 20.52 -11.38 -32.61
CA ARG A 127 21.55 -10.74 -33.44
C ARG A 127 22.41 -11.77 -34.17
N GLU A 128 22.75 -12.89 -33.53
CA GLU A 128 23.42 -14.01 -34.19
C GLU A 128 22.55 -14.65 -35.27
N PHE A 129 21.25 -14.79 -35.02
CA PHE A 129 20.30 -15.34 -36.00
C PHE A 129 20.17 -14.47 -37.26
N LEU A 130 20.19 -13.14 -37.12
CA LEU A 130 20.04 -12.21 -38.26
C LEU A 130 21.33 -11.95 -39.04
N ASN A 131 22.50 -12.20 -38.44
CA ASN A 131 23.79 -12.07 -39.11
C ASN A 131 24.29 -13.39 -39.74
N GLY A 132 23.59 -14.50 -39.49
CA GLY A 132 23.84 -15.81 -40.10
C GLY A 132 23.00 -16.09 -41.36
N VAL A 133 22.30 -15.08 -41.89
CA VAL A 133 21.57 -15.08 -43.16
C VAL A 133 22.28 -14.18 -44.15
#